data_AF-A0AAD9Z396-F1
#
_entry.id   AF-A0AAD9Z396-F1
#
_cell.length_a   1.000
_cell.length_b   1.000
_cell.length_c   1.000
_cell.angle_alpha   90.00
_cell.angle_beta   90.00
_cell.angle_gamma   90.00
#
_symmetry.space_group_name_H-M   'P 1'
#
loop_
_entity.id
_entity.type
_entity.pdbx_description
1 polymer ?
#
loop_
_entity_poly.entity_id
_entity_poly.type
_entity_poly.pdbx_seq_one_letter_code
_entity_poly.pdbx_strand_id
1 'polypeptide(L)'
;MPATQSRYQAPSYSRPVAMPGKTPSKVPVAYPAPYGRVAISPPQRGASVSSSAVPSLTSDSGSNSSDCDSHNGGAPSIDLVELLNDKLSMTVDREPLDRSLAKQAQTSGELNAKNRELMELQALAQRRLKNNRANFADGMKAAKEVKKDLEWTQKRVSNLKTKTERKYPKEYRKASQRYPSPEH
;
A
#
# COMPACT_ATOMS: atom_id res chain seq x y z
N MET A 1 46.95 -27.39 -48.33
CA MET A 1 45.57 -27.84 -48.65
C MET A 1 45.04 -28.58 -47.42
N PRO A 2 43.79 -28.38 -46.97
CA PRO A 2 43.18 -27.15 -46.45
C PRO A 2 42.70 -27.30 -44.98
N ALA A 3 42.77 -26.22 -44.20
CA ALA A 3 42.13 -26.12 -42.88
C ALA A 3 40.65 -25.79 -43.06
N THR A 4 39.77 -26.72 -42.69
CA THR A 4 38.31 -26.53 -42.71
C THR A 4 37.87 -25.73 -41.49
N GLN A 5 37.69 -24.42 -41.65
CA GLN A 5 37.01 -23.59 -40.67
C GLN A 5 35.48 -23.80 -40.81
N SER A 6 34.89 -24.54 -39.88
CA SER A 6 33.44 -24.66 -39.75
C SER A 6 32.87 -23.39 -39.13
N ARG A 7 32.26 -22.52 -39.96
CA ARG A 7 31.44 -21.40 -39.49
C ARG A 7 30.14 -21.96 -38.95
N TYR A 8 29.99 -22.00 -37.63
CA TYR A 8 28.69 -22.17 -37.00
C TYR A 8 27.92 -20.85 -37.08
N GLN A 9 26.93 -20.83 -37.96
CA GLN A 9 25.94 -19.78 -38.11
C GLN A 9 24.81 -20.08 -37.12
N ALA A 10 24.71 -19.30 -36.04
CA ALA A 10 23.62 -19.43 -35.07
C ALA A 10 22.38 -18.65 -35.54
N PRO A 11 21.16 -19.16 -35.27
CA PRO A 11 19.93 -18.64 -35.85
C PRO A 11 19.51 -17.29 -35.25
N SER A 12 19.10 -16.39 -36.13
CA SER A 12 18.52 -15.09 -35.83
C SER A 12 17.19 -15.24 -35.08
N TYR A 13 17.16 -14.87 -33.81
CA TYR A 13 15.91 -14.72 -33.06
C TYR A 13 15.15 -13.50 -33.58
N SER A 14 13.90 -13.73 -33.99
CA SER A 14 12.99 -12.69 -34.48
C SER A 14 12.72 -11.66 -33.38
N ARG A 15 12.80 -10.38 -33.75
CA ARG A 15 12.42 -9.27 -32.88
C ARG A 15 10.90 -9.12 -32.90
N PRO A 16 10.24 -8.84 -31.76
CA PRO A 16 8.81 -8.57 -31.73
C PRO A 16 8.49 -7.29 -32.50
N VAL A 17 7.48 -7.36 -33.37
CA VAL A 17 6.94 -6.23 -34.13
C VAL A 17 6.11 -5.35 -33.20
N ALA A 18 6.45 -4.07 -33.10
CA ALA A 18 5.71 -3.08 -32.33
C ALA A 18 4.44 -2.66 -33.09
N MET A 19 3.26 -2.83 -32.49
CA MET A 19 1.99 -2.35 -33.02
C MET A 19 1.80 -0.85 -32.70
N PRO A 20 1.47 0.01 -33.67
CA PRO A 20 1.20 1.43 -33.41
C PRO A 20 -0.13 1.63 -32.66
N GLY A 21 -0.05 1.82 -31.34
CA GLY A 21 -1.15 2.33 -30.53
C GLY A 21 -1.30 3.85 -30.75
N LYS A 22 -2.50 4.27 -31.17
CA LYS A 22 -2.88 5.67 -31.37
C LYS A 22 -2.72 6.45 -30.06
N THR A 23 -1.89 7.49 -30.04
CA THR A 23 -1.98 8.57 -29.06
C THR A 23 -2.71 9.76 -29.68
N PRO A 24 -3.31 10.63 -28.85
CA PRO A 24 -2.65 11.93 -28.76
C PRO A 24 -2.63 12.52 -27.35
N SER A 25 -1.55 13.27 -27.10
CA SER A 25 -1.53 14.58 -26.43
C SER A 25 -0.73 14.68 -25.12
N LYS A 26 0.44 15.32 -25.28
CA LYS A 26 1.10 16.31 -24.41
C LYS A 26 1.77 15.82 -23.13
N VAL A 27 3.11 15.73 -23.21
CA VAL A 27 4.03 15.93 -22.10
C VAL A 27 4.94 17.11 -22.48
N PRO A 28 5.07 18.19 -21.70
CA PRO A 28 6.16 19.13 -21.91
C PRO A 28 7.40 18.65 -21.16
N VAL A 29 8.53 18.75 -21.85
CA VAL A 29 9.89 18.52 -21.39
C VAL A 29 10.25 19.56 -20.31
N ALA A 30 10.85 19.12 -19.20
CA ALA A 30 11.51 19.98 -18.22
C ALA A 30 12.88 19.41 -17.85
N TYR A 31 13.90 20.26 -17.95
CA TYR A 31 15.33 20.02 -17.74
C TYR A 31 15.69 19.61 -16.29
N PRO A 32 16.89 19.03 -16.06
CA PRO A 32 17.29 18.51 -14.75
C PRO A 32 17.97 19.58 -13.89
N ALA A 33 17.53 19.74 -12.63
CA ALA A 33 18.24 20.50 -11.59
C ALA A 33 17.79 20.04 -10.17
N PRO A 34 18.58 20.26 -9.10
CA PRO A 34 18.92 19.19 -8.17
C PRO A 34 18.38 19.37 -6.74
N TYR A 35 18.39 18.28 -5.96
CA TYR A 35 18.24 18.16 -4.50
C TYR A 35 17.14 18.98 -3.79
N GLY A 36 16.09 18.27 -3.36
CA GLY A 36 15.13 18.76 -2.35
C GLY A 36 14.35 17.60 -1.75
N ARG A 37 14.88 16.98 -0.69
CA ARG A 37 14.11 16.01 0.12
C ARG A 37 13.10 16.77 0.97
N VAL A 38 11.86 16.85 0.51
CA VAL A 38 10.75 17.27 1.38
C VAL A 38 10.22 16.01 2.07
N ALA A 39 10.50 15.90 3.37
CA ALA A 39 9.83 14.96 4.25
C ALA A 39 8.36 15.39 4.41
N ILE A 40 7.46 14.74 3.67
CA ILE A 40 6.02 14.93 3.85
C ILE A 40 5.59 14.02 5.00
N SER A 41 5.33 14.64 6.15
CA SER A 41 4.70 14.00 7.31
C SER A 41 3.33 13.41 6.90
N PRO A 42 2.92 12.26 7.48
CA PRO A 42 1.60 11.68 7.19
C PRO A 42 0.47 12.62 7.61
N PRO A 43 -0.64 12.72 6.86
CA PRO A 43 -1.77 13.56 7.24
C PRO A 43 -2.37 13.08 8.58
N GLN A 44 -2.46 14.03 9.51
CA GLN A 44 -3.01 13.86 10.85
C GLN A 44 -4.53 13.57 10.73
N ARG A 45 -4.99 12.47 11.36
CA ARG A 45 -6.42 12.08 11.41
C ARG A 45 -7.24 13.23 12.02
N GLY A 46 -8.27 13.67 11.30
CA GLY A 46 -9.34 14.47 11.89
C GLY A 46 -10.06 13.66 12.97
N ALA A 47 -10.32 14.29 14.11
CA ALA A 47 -11.08 13.71 15.21
C ALA A 47 -12.49 13.37 14.74
N SER A 48 -12.81 12.07 14.66
CA SER A 48 -14.17 11.59 14.44
C SER A 48 -14.93 11.73 15.76
N VAL A 49 -15.81 12.71 15.85
CA VAL A 49 -16.81 12.79 16.92
C VAL A 49 -17.82 11.66 16.69
N SER A 50 -17.80 10.65 17.56
CA SER A 50 -18.83 9.61 17.63
C SER A 50 -20.15 10.23 18.08
N SER A 51 -21.05 10.53 17.17
CA SER A 51 -22.47 10.72 17.47
C SER A 51 -23.19 9.38 17.29
N SER A 52 -23.03 8.47 18.24
CA SER A 52 -23.89 7.27 18.36
C SER A 52 -24.93 7.48 19.46
N ALA A 53 -25.97 8.24 19.16
CA ALA A 53 -27.22 8.19 19.90
C ALA A 53 -28.21 7.39 19.05
N VAL A 54 -28.23 6.08 19.23
CA VAL A 54 -29.27 5.20 18.70
C VAL A 54 -30.44 5.20 19.70
N PRO A 55 -31.66 5.60 19.33
CA PRO A 55 -32.82 5.32 20.16
C PRO A 55 -33.17 3.84 20.00
N SER A 56 -33.03 3.08 21.09
CA SER A 56 -33.54 1.72 21.21
C SER A 56 -35.06 1.77 21.20
N LEU A 57 -35.69 1.37 20.09
CA LEU A 57 -37.14 1.15 20.01
C LEU A 57 -37.44 -0.17 20.71
N THR A 58 -37.76 -0.12 22.01
CA THR A 58 -38.35 -1.24 22.73
C THR A 58 -39.83 -1.30 22.37
N SER A 59 -40.18 -2.14 21.41
CA SER A 59 -41.57 -2.51 21.13
C SER A 59 -42.02 -3.53 22.19
N ASP A 60 -42.60 -3.05 23.29
CA ASP A 60 -43.39 -3.89 24.18
C ASP A 60 -44.66 -4.31 23.43
N SER A 61 -44.61 -5.48 22.79
CA SER A 61 -45.81 -6.16 22.29
C SER A 61 -46.39 -6.98 23.43
N GLY A 62 -47.25 -6.34 24.22
CA GLY A 62 -48.10 -7.01 25.20
C GLY A 62 -48.94 -8.08 24.51
N SER A 63 -48.70 -9.33 24.92
CA SER A 63 -49.47 -10.50 24.55
C SER A 63 -50.90 -10.37 25.10
N ASN A 64 -51.84 -9.95 24.25
CA ASN A 64 -53.27 -10.15 24.50
C ASN A 64 -53.71 -11.46 23.82
N SER A 65 -53.75 -12.51 24.64
CA SER A 65 -54.49 -13.74 24.34
C SER A 65 -55.98 -13.39 24.30
N SER A 66 -56.59 -13.44 23.11
CA SER A 66 -58.05 -13.51 22.99
C SER A 66 -58.38 -14.84 22.35
N ASP A 67 -59.05 -15.68 23.12
CA ASP A 67 -59.57 -16.98 22.73
C ASP A 67 -60.47 -16.85 21.49
N CYS A 68 -60.07 -17.50 20.40
CA CYS A 68 -60.91 -17.64 19.22
C CYS A 68 -61.88 -18.81 19.45
N ASP A 69 -63.04 -18.49 20.03
CA ASP A 69 -64.16 -19.41 20.11
C ASP A 69 -64.61 -19.79 18.70
N SER A 70 -64.66 -21.10 18.46
CA SER A 70 -64.90 -21.71 17.16
C SER A 70 -66.40 -21.67 16.86
N HIS A 71 -66.88 -20.58 16.28
CA HIS A 71 -68.23 -20.51 15.73
C HIS A 71 -68.27 -20.88 14.25
N ASN A 72 -68.52 -22.17 14.02
CA ASN A 72 -69.07 -22.76 12.82
C ASN A 72 -70.40 -22.06 12.45
N GLY A 73 -70.39 -21.18 11.46
CA GLY A 73 -71.58 -20.47 10.98
C GLY A 73 -71.38 -19.96 9.57
N GLY A 74 -72.15 -20.50 8.62
CA GLY A 74 -72.00 -20.32 7.18
C GLY A 74 -71.85 -18.87 6.71
N ALA A 75 -70.72 -18.61 6.08
CA ALA A 75 -70.43 -17.51 5.16
C ALA A 75 -69.38 -18.07 4.18
N PRO A 76 -69.31 -17.62 2.90
CA PRO A 76 -68.41 -18.23 1.92
C PRO A 76 -67.01 -18.26 2.52
N SER A 77 -66.34 -19.41 2.44
CA SER A 77 -64.94 -19.59 2.80
C SER A 77 -64.12 -18.65 1.93
N ILE A 78 -64.05 -17.38 2.33
CA ILE A 78 -63.12 -16.40 1.82
C ILE A 78 -61.79 -16.99 2.21
N ASP A 79 -61.08 -17.56 1.24
CA ASP A 79 -59.75 -18.08 1.46
C ASP A 79 -58.92 -16.93 2.03
N LEU A 80 -58.63 -17.00 3.32
CA LEU A 80 -57.88 -15.93 4.00
C LEU A 80 -56.53 -15.75 3.32
N VAL A 81 -55.98 -16.80 2.69
CA VAL A 81 -54.75 -16.70 1.92
C VAL A 81 -54.97 -15.86 0.66
N GLU A 82 -56.08 -16.06 -0.06
CA GLU A 82 -56.44 -15.28 -1.25
C GLU A 82 -56.75 -13.81 -0.89
N LEU A 83 -57.50 -13.58 0.21
CA LEU A 83 -57.77 -12.23 0.72
C LEU A 83 -56.50 -11.54 1.22
N LEU A 84 -55.61 -12.24 1.91
CA LEU A 84 -54.32 -11.69 2.35
C LEU A 84 -53.39 -11.44 1.17
N ASN A 85 -53.41 -12.29 0.14
CA ASN A 85 -52.64 -12.10 -1.08
C ASN A 85 -53.13 -10.89 -1.87
N ASP A 86 -54.45 -10.69 -1.97
CA ASP A 86 -55.05 -9.49 -2.56
C ASP A 86 -54.78 -8.24 -1.71
N LYS A 87 -54.85 -8.34 -0.37
CA LYS A 87 -54.44 -7.23 0.51
C LYS A 87 -52.96 -6.91 0.35
N LEU A 88 -52.09 -7.91 0.24
CA LEU A 88 -50.64 -7.74 0.07
C LEU A 88 -50.33 -7.13 -1.30
N SER A 89 -50.98 -7.58 -2.37
CA SER A 89 -50.80 -7.03 -3.72
C SER A 89 -51.31 -5.58 -3.83
N MET A 90 -52.31 -5.20 -3.03
CA MET A 90 -52.84 -3.83 -2.92
C MET A 90 -52.06 -2.92 -1.95
N THR A 91 -51.27 -3.47 -1.02
CA THR A 91 -50.60 -2.68 0.04
C THR A 91 -49.09 -2.66 -0.07
N VAL A 92 -48.48 -3.61 -0.78
CA VAL A 92 -47.05 -3.63 -1.04
C VAL A 92 -46.77 -2.84 -2.32
N ASP A 93 -46.43 -1.57 -2.16
CA ASP A 93 -45.76 -0.84 -3.22
C ASP A 93 -44.39 -1.50 -3.50
N ARG A 94 -44.28 -2.13 -4.67
CA ARG A 94 -43.07 -2.84 -5.11
C ARG A 94 -41.89 -1.91 -5.41
N GLU A 95 -42.20 -0.66 -5.78
CA GLU A 95 -41.21 0.37 -6.16
C GLU A 95 -40.21 0.74 -5.05
N PRO A 96 -40.62 1.03 -3.79
CA PRO A 96 -39.69 1.28 -2.68
C PRO A 96 -38.85 0.05 -2.29
N LEU A 97 -39.42 -1.16 -2.41
CA LEU A 97 -38.68 -2.40 -2.15
C LEU A 97 -37.56 -2.59 -3.17
N ASP A 98 -37.87 -2.49 -4.46
CA ASP A 98 -36.88 -2.63 -5.54
C ASP A 98 -35.78 -1.56 -5.42
N ARG A 99 -36.15 -0.33 -5.06
CA ARG A 99 -35.18 0.74 -4.81
C ARG A 99 -34.29 0.48 -3.60
N SER A 100 -34.83 -0.12 -2.53
CA SER A 100 -34.06 -0.48 -1.34
C SER A 100 -33.07 -1.62 -1.63
N LEU A 101 -33.49 -2.62 -2.42
CA LEU A 101 -32.64 -3.72 -2.87
C LEU A 101 -31.50 -3.21 -3.75
N ALA A 102 -31.81 -2.31 -4.71
CA ALA A 102 -30.80 -1.70 -5.56
C ALA A 102 -29.77 -0.89 -4.74
N LYS A 103 -30.23 -0.10 -3.77
CA LYS A 103 -29.34 0.64 -2.85
C LYS A 103 -28.48 -0.30 -2.00
N GLN A 104 -29.05 -1.39 -1.50
CA GLN A 104 -28.30 -2.38 -0.73
C GLN A 104 -27.24 -3.09 -1.59
N ALA A 105 -27.60 -3.48 -2.82
CA ALA A 105 -26.67 -4.09 -3.75
C ALA A 105 -25.53 -3.13 -4.11
N GLN A 106 -25.84 -1.87 -4.43
CA GLN A 106 -24.85 -0.84 -4.74
C GLN A 106 -23.92 -0.60 -3.54
N THR A 107 -24.47 -0.35 -2.35
CA THR A 107 -23.68 -0.07 -1.15
C THR A 107 -22.82 -1.28 -0.75
N SER A 108 -23.34 -2.51 -0.89
CA SER A 108 -22.56 -3.72 -0.66
C SER A 108 -21.42 -3.89 -1.67
N GLY A 109 -21.65 -3.53 -2.94
CA GLY A 109 -20.62 -3.52 -3.98
C GLY A 109 -19.52 -2.51 -3.69
N GLU A 110 -19.89 -1.28 -3.33
CA GLU A 110 -18.96 -0.22 -2.94
C GLU A 110 -18.16 -0.61 -1.69
N LEU A 111 -18.82 -1.19 -0.68
CA LEU A 111 -18.18 -1.66 0.55
C LEU A 111 -17.17 -2.78 0.25
N ASN A 112 -17.53 -3.73 -0.60
CA ASN A 112 -16.65 -4.82 -1.00
C ASN A 112 -15.44 -4.31 -1.80
N ALA A 113 -15.65 -3.35 -2.70
CA ALA A 113 -14.56 -2.70 -3.43
C ALA A 113 -13.59 -1.98 -2.47
N LYS A 114 -14.13 -1.26 -1.48
CA LYS A 114 -13.32 -0.59 -0.45
C LYS A 114 -12.55 -1.56 0.44
N ASN A 115 -13.18 -2.67 0.82
CA ASN A 115 -12.49 -3.71 1.60
C ASN A 115 -11.29 -4.28 0.82
N ARG A 116 -11.46 -4.54 -0.48
CA ARG A 116 -10.38 -4.99 -1.35
C ARG A 116 -9.25 -3.96 -1.45
N GLU A 117 -9.60 -2.68 -1.63
CA GLU A 117 -8.63 -1.57 -1.67
C GLU A 117 -7.82 -1.49 -0.36
N LEU A 118 -8.47 -1.60 0.80
CA LEU A 118 -7.80 -1.57 2.10
C LEU A 118 -6.84 -2.77 2.28
N MET A 119 -7.26 -3.97 1.87
CA MET A 119 -6.40 -5.15 1.93
C MET A 119 -5.16 -5.00 1.03
N GLU A 120 -5.33 -4.44 -0.17
CA GLU A 120 -4.22 -4.17 -1.09
C GLU A 120 -3.25 -3.12 -0.51
N LEU A 121 -3.76 -2.02 0.03
CA LEU A 121 -2.95 -1.00 0.68
C LEU A 121 -2.19 -1.54 1.88
N GLN A 122 -2.82 -2.40 2.68
CA GLN A 122 -2.17 -3.07 3.80
C GLN A 122 -1.05 -3.99 3.31
N ALA A 123 -1.30 -4.80 2.27
CA ALA A 123 -0.28 -5.68 1.69
C ALA A 123 0.91 -4.88 1.12
N LEU A 124 0.64 -3.76 0.46
CA LEU A 124 1.66 -2.85 -0.05
C LEU A 124 2.49 -2.23 1.08
N ALA A 125 1.84 -1.74 2.14
CA ALA A 125 2.52 -1.20 3.31
C ALA A 125 3.43 -2.25 3.98
N GLN A 126 2.93 -3.48 4.15
CA GLN A 126 3.72 -4.58 4.68
C GLN A 126 4.92 -4.93 3.80
N ARG A 127 4.75 -4.94 2.47
CA ARG A 127 5.85 -5.16 1.52
C ARG A 127 6.91 -4.07 1.62
N ARG A 128 6.50 -2.80 1.69
CA ARG A 128 7.43 -1.66 1.85
C ARG A 128 8.19 -1.76 3.17
N LEU A 129 7.50 -2.09 4.25
CA LEU A 129 8.11 -2.24 5.57
C LEU A 129 9.12 -3.40 5.59
N LYS A 130 8.80 -4.55 4.96
CA LYS A 130 9.76 -5.66 4.80
C LYS A 130 11.01 -5.23 4.01
N ASN A 131 10.83 -4.53 2.90
CA ASN A 131 11.95 -4.01 2.10
C ASN A 131 12.82 -3.03 2.90
N ASN A 132 12.20 -2.08 3.61
CA ASN A 132 12.93 -1.12 4.44
C ASN A 132 13.71 -1.81 5.56
N ARG A 133 13.17 -2.87 6.18
CA ARG A 133 13.90 -3.67 7.19
C ARG A 133 15.13 -4.36 6.60
N ALA A 134 15.03 -4.92 5.40
CA ALA A 134 16.17 -5.55 4.72
C ALA A 134 17.26 -4.51 4.40
N ASN A 135 16.87 -3.39 3.77
CA ASN A 135 17.79 -2.31 3.42
C ASN A 135 18.47 -1.70 4.66
N PHE A 136 17.74 -1.56 5.76
CA PHE A 136 18.30 -1.09 7.03
C PHE A 136 19.31 -2.07 7.61
N ALA A 137 19.01 -3.37 7.59
CA ALA A 137 19.93 -4.39 8.07
C ALA A 137 21.24 -4.42 7.26
N ASP A 138 21.14 -4.27 5.94
CA ASP A 138 22.32 -4.22 5.07
C ASP A 138 23.09 -2.91 5.23
N GLY A 139 22.40 -1.78 5.36
CA GLY A 139 23.03 -0.50 5.72
C GLY A 139 23.78 -0.55 7.05
N MET A 140 23.24 -1.25 8.05
CA MET A 140 23.91 -1.47 9.33
C MET A 140 25.17 -2.33 9.23
N LYS A 141 25.19 -3.33 8.34
CA LYS A 141 26.40 -4.12 8.06
C LYS A 141 27.46 -3.26 7.38
N ALA A 142 27.08 -2.56 6.31
CA ALA A 142 27.98 -1.66 5.58
C ALA A 142 28.57 -0.58 6.50
N ALA A 143 27.77 0.03 7.38
CA ALA A 143 28.27 1.01 8.35
C ALA A 143 29.29 0.42 9.33
N LYS A 144 29.10 -0.84 9.76
CA LYS A 144 30.08 -1.54 10.62
C LYS A 144 31.37 -1.84 9.88
N GLU A 145 31.31 -2.19 8.60
CA GLU A 145 32.49 -2.42 7.76
C GLU A 145 33.27 -1.13 7.55
N VAL A 146 32.59 -0.05 7.13
CA VAL A 146 33.20 1.27 6.97
C VAL A 146 33.84 1.75 8.28
N LYS A 147 33.21 1.51 9.42
CA LYS A 147 33.81 1.83 10.73
C LYS A 147 35.13 1.08 10.94
N LYS A 148 35.16 -0.23 10.69
CA LYS A 148 36.39 -1.04 10.81
C LYS A 148 37.48 -0.55 9.86
N ASP A 149 37.12 -0.21 8.63
CA ASP A 149 38.04 0.31 7.63
C ASP A 149 38.60 1.68 8.04
N LEU A 150 37.76 2.54 8.60
CA LEU A 150 38.19 3.84 9.15
C LEU A 150 39.16 3.67 10.31
N GLU A 151 38.87 2.74 11.24
CA GLU A 151 39.77 2.42 12.35
C GLU A 151 41.12 1.86 11.85
N TRP A 152 41.07 0.98 10.85
CA TRP A 152 42.28 0.42 10.24
C TRP A 152 43.11 1.49 9.53
N THR A 153 42.48 2.34 8.73
CA THR A 153 43.17 3.43 8.02
C THR A 153 43.76 4.43 9.01
N GLN A 154 43.03 4.82 10.06
CA GLN A 154 43.54 5.69 11.12
C GLN A 154 44.79 5.09 11.78
N LYS A 155 44.74 3.81 12.16
CA LYS A 155 45.89 3.10 12.74
C LYS A 155 47.06 3.01 11.76
N ARG A 156 46.77 2.75 10.48
CA ARG A 156 47.79 2.64 9.43
C ARG A 156 48.48 3.97 9.17
N VAL A 157 47.72 5.06 9.08
CA VAL A 157 48.25 6.42 8.89
C VAL A 157 49.06 6.85 10.11
N SER A 158 48.59 6.58 11.33
CA SER A 158 49.34 6.86 12.57
C SER A 158 50.68 6.10 12.62
N ASN A 159 50.68 4.81 12.27
CA ASN A 159 51.90 4.01 12.18
C ASN A 159 52.84 4.50 11.09
N LEU A 160 52.31 4.99 9.96
CA LEU A 160 53.14 5.56 8.90
C LEU A 160 53.74 6.90 9.35
N LYS A 161 52.94 7.77 9.98
CA LYS A 161 53.37 9.04 10.56
C LYS A 161 54.55 8.85 11.50
N THR A 162 54.42 7.96 12.49
CA THR A 162 55.49 7.65 13.46
C THR A 162 56.74 7.06 12.82
N LYS A 163 56.60 6.19 11.81
CA LYS A 163 57.74 5.64 11.06
C LYS A 163 58.48 6.71 10.25
N THR A 164 57.74 7.60 9.58
CA THR A 164 58.33 8.69 8.79
C THR A 164 59.03 9.71 9.67
N GLU A 165 58.43 10.06 10.80
CA GLU A 165 59.04 10.95 11.80
C GLU A 165 60.37 10.40 12.33
N ARG A 166 60.44 9.09 12.60
CA ARG A 166 61.67 8.42 13.04
C ARG A 166 62.75 8.35 11.96
N LYS A 167 62.37 8.08 10.70
CA LYS A 167 63.33 7.91 9.60
C LYS A 167 63.82 9.25 9.02
N TYR A 168 62.94 10.25 8.95
CA TYR A 168 63.15 11.50 8.23
C TYR A 168 62.70 12.71 9.08
N PRO A 169 63.32 12.96 10.25
CA PRO A 169 62.82 13.94 11.21
C PRO A 169 62.84 15.39 10.70
N LYS A 170 63.82 15.75 9.86
CA LYS A 170 63.98 17.11 9.33
C LYS A 170 62.97 17.39 8.22
N GLU A 171 62.82 16.48 7.26
CA GLU A 171 61.84 16.60 6.18
C GLU A 171 60.41 16.56 6.74
N TYR A 172 60.17 15.67 7.72
CA TYR A 172 58.88 15.54 8.38
C TYR A 172 58.44 16.84 9.05
N ARG A 173 59.31 17.49 9.84
CA ARG A 173 59.02 18.80 10.47
C ARG A 173 58.73 19.90 9.44
N LYS A 174 59.51 19.94 8.35
CA LYS A 174 59.30 20.91 7.27
C LYS A 174 57.96 20.68 6.57
N ALA A 175 57.56 19.43 6.37
CA ALA A 175 56.29 19.07 5.76
C ALA A 175 55.10 19.33 6.68
N SER A 176 55.20 19.00 7.98
CA SER A 176 54.13 19.23 8.96
C SER A 176 53.86 20.71 9.20
N GLN A 177 54.87 21.56 9.09
CA GLN A 177 54.70 23.02 9.14
C GLN A 177 54.00 23.57 7.89
N ARG A 178 54.23 22.97 6.72
CA ARG A 178 53.59 23.37 5.46
C ARG A 178 52.16 22.87 5.33
N TYR A 179 51.88 21.69 5.88
CA TYR A 179 50.58 21.02 5.83
C TYR A 179 50.18 20.59 7.24
N PRO A 180 49.66 21.52 8.06
CA PRO A 180 49.09 21.17 9.35
C PRO A 180 47.92 20.21 9.15
N SER A 181 47.82 19.18 9.99
CA SER A 181 46.67 18.29 9.97
C SER A 181 45.43 19.07 10.44
N PRO A 182 44.24 18.84 9.87
CA PRO A 182 43.02 19.43 10.38
C PRO A 182 42.82 19.02 11.84
N GLU A 183 42.67 20.02 12.72
CA GLU A 183 42.27 19.82 14.12
C GLU A 183 40.91 19.13 14.12
N HIS A 184 40.81 17.98 14.81
CA HIS A 184 39.59 17.19 14.95
C HIS A 184 38.78 17.62 16.17
#